data_AF-A0A4Q2YMK4-F1
#
_entry.id   AF-A0A4Q2YMK4-F1
#
_cell.length_a   1.000
_cell.length_b   1.000
_cell.length_c   1.000
_cell.angle_alpha   90.00
_cell.angle_beta   90.00
_cell.angle_gamma   90.00
#
_symmetry.space_group_name_H-M   'P 1'
#
loop_
_entity.id
_entity.type
_entity.pdbx_description
1 polymer ?
#
loop_
_entity_poly.entity_id
_entity_poly.type
_entity_poly.pdbx_seq_one_letter_code
_entity_poly.pdbx_strand_id
1 'polypeptide(L)'
;MTSTSAAGIQIRLGDDGTGYAVCLREVERGVHPEHGPWERPLLQLMRMEAGGWKLLQEAKVMDCRDSELRKIKVQAKGPDIFVYYQDMETPVIREFDDTFQQPGKVALWKDHTGSGMYDNVEIGPVSETPTPSLRTDWSWVRGAIYVRSDAVNSVEMWHDYWDHTATVDRELALASTYGFNMVQVYLHWIVWDAAGEDYLKRIDDFLTRADKHGLKVNLIFWDDCGHVEPSLEFAAAIPGRHNSQMMPNPSHKIRDSKKLLEEHKERFQSYVSGIAARFKDDGRISFWQLYNEAMGAKETYRVSETDGNIDTLLKWTRDWIKGTGTTVPVTATYGGFQGAKYSDFPTYHSYSGAPDQGLPNADGGPEHLCTETLNRPNAGMGKIMSDIVAKKNGFVAWELMIGRDNCRYPWGHPDGLDEPAQPFHGVIYPDGHPWDVEEVKAMMGEEKFNKLGLFEV
;
A
#
# COMPACT_ATOMS: atom_id res chain seq x y z
N MET A 1 -25.45 -5.64 14.77
CA MET A 1 -24.03 -5.85 15.09
C MET A 1 -23.75 -7.32 14.91
N THR A 2 -23.22 -7.71 13.76
CA THR A 2 -22.67 -9.07 13.54
C THR A 2 -21.48 -9.20 14.48
N SER A 3 -21.54 -10.08 15.48
CA SER A 3 -20.39 -10.29 16.37
C SER A 3 -19.32 -11.02 15.57
N THR A 4 -18.18 -10.40 15.36
CA THR A 4 -17.03 -11.04 14.70
C THR A 4 -16.41 -12.02 15.69
N SER A 5 -16.37 -13.30 15.31
CA SER A 5 -15.77 -14.35 16.14
C SER A 5 -14.31 -14.54 15.78
N ALA A 6 -13.47 -14.86 16.76
CA ALA A 6 -12.06 -15.13 16.52
C ALA A 6 -11.57 -16.35 17.31
N ALA A 7 -10.77 -17.18 16.64
CA ALA A 7 -10.11 -18.34 17.22
C ALA A 7 -8.69 -18.48 16.66
N GLY A 8 -7.77 -19.05 17.44
CA GLY A 8 -6.40 -19.24 17.00
C GLY A 8 -5.45 -19.69 18.11
N ILE A 9 -4.19 -19.26 18.02
CA ILE A 9 -3.12 -19.71 18.90
C ILE A 9 -2.44 -18.53 19.57
N GLN A 10 -2.14 -18.68 20.85
CA GLN A 10 -1.31 -17.75 21.60
C GLN A 10 0.12 -18.28 21.68
N ILE A 11 1.09 -17.38 21.53
CA ILE A 11 2.52 -17.70 21.64
C ILE A 11 3.22 -16.69 22.55
N ARG A 12 4.34 -17.11 23.15
CA ARG A 12 5.15 -16.28 24.06
C ARG A 12 4.32 -15.71 25.22
N LEU A 13 3.33 -16.49 25.68
CA LEU A 13 2.43 -16.06 26.75
C LEU A 13 3.17 -16.03 28.09
N GLY A 14 3.24 -14.85 28.70
CA GLY A 14 3.77 -14.61 30.04
C GLY A 14 2.82 -15.07 31.14
N ASP A 15 3.32 -15.07 32.38
CA ASP A 15 2.50 -15.45 33.56
C ASP A 15 1.40 -14.44 33.88
N ASP A 16 1.56 -13.20 33.41
CA ASP A 16 0.57 -12.12 33.50
C ASP A 16 -0.46 -12.15 32.35
N GLY A 17 -0.38 -13.14 31.45
CA GLY A 17 -1.26 -13.27 30.30
C GLY A 17 -0.92 -12.34 29.12
N THR A 18 0.19 -11.62 29.18
CA THR A 18 0.73 -10.85 28.04
C THR A 18 1.40 -11.77 27.02
N GLY A 19 1.50 -11.35 25.76
CA GLY A 19 2.09 -12.16 24.70
C GLY A 19 1.45 -11.86 23.35
N TYR A 20 1.45 -12.83 22.44
CA TYR A 20 0.83 -12.67 21.12
C TYR A 20 -0.30 -13.68 20.90
N ALA A 21 -1.25 -13.30 20.05
CA ALA A 21 -2.23 -14.21 19.49
C ALA A 21 -2.24 -14.09 17.97
N VAL A 22 -2.25 -15.24 17.31
CA VAL A 22 -2.51 -15.35 15.88
C VAL A 22 -3.89 -15.95 15.70
N CYS A 23 -4.77 -15.24 15.02
CA CYS A 23 -6.19 -15.55 15.00
C CYS A 23 -6.76 -15.44 13.59
N LEU A 24 -7.69 -16.33 13.26
CA LEU A 24 -8.63 -16.08 12.18
C LEU A 24 -9.83 -15.35 12.79
N ARG A 25 -10.05 -14.12 12.33
CA ARG A 25 -11.22 -13.32 12.71
C ARG A 25 -12.16 -13.24 11.52
N GLU A 26 -13.39 -13.69 11.70
CA GLU A 26 -14.46 -13.53 10.71
C GLU A 26 -14.85 -12.04 10.64
N VAL A 27 -14.62 -11.37 9.51
CA VAL A 27 -15.00 -9.94 9.34
C VAL A 27 -16.24 -9.75 8.48
N GLU A 28 -16.55 -10.69 7.60
CA GLU A 28 -17.73 -10.65 6.75
C GLU A 28 -18.24 -12.08 6.50
N ARG A 29 -19.55 -12.22 6.25
CA ARG A 29 -20.16 -13.50 5.90
C ARG A 29 -21.40 -13.30 5.03
N GLY A 30 -21.74 -14.31 4.25
CA GLY A 30 -22.93 -14.31 3.41
C GLY A 30 -23.36 -15.70 3.02
N VAL A 31 -24.35 -15.79 2.12
CA VAL A 31 -24.81 -17.06 1.55
C VAL A 31 -24.87 -16.91 0.04
N HIS A 32 -24.08 -17.70 -0.68
CA HIS A 32 -24.10 -17.75 -2.14
C HIS A 32 -25.23 -18.66 -2.63
N PRO A 33 -26.03 -18.28 -3.65
CA PRO A 33 -27.15 -19.07 -4.14
C PRO A 33 -26.79 -20.52 -4.53
N GLU A 34 -25.59 -20.72 -5.10
CA GLU A 34 -25.14 -22.04 -5.56
C GLU A 34 -24.18 -22.76 -4.60
N HIS A 35 -23.62 -22.05 -3.63
CA HIS A 35 -22.48 -22.55 -2.85
C HIS A 35 -22.67 -22.48 -1.33
N GLY A 36 -23.80 -21.97 -0.86
CA GLY A 36 -24.11 -21.92 0.56
C GLY A 36 -23.36 -20.83 1.32
N PRO A 37 -23.29 -20.92 2.65
CA PRO A 37 -22.66 -19.93 3.50
C PRO A 37 -21.16 -19.73 3.20
N TRP A 38 -20.68 -18.50 3.30
CA TRP A 38 -19.27 -18.14 3.16
C TRP A 38 -18.87 -17.13 4.23
N GLU A 39 -17.57 -17.11 4.55
CA GLU A 39 -16.94 -16.17 5.47
C GLU A 39 -15.69 -15.56 4.82
N ARG A 40 -15.42 -14.30 5.12
CA ARG A 40 -14.18 -13.60 4.76
C ARG A 40 -13.46 -13.30 6.07
N PRO A 41 -12.60 -14.20 6.57
CA PRO A 41 -11.82 -13.91 7.75
C PRO A 41 -10.51 -13.23 7.38
N LEU A 42 -10.00 -12.44 8.32
CA LEU A 42 -8.64 -11.93 8.30
C LEU A 42 -7.78 -12.80 9.21
N LEU A 43 -6.59 -13.14 8.74
CA LEU A 43 -5.57 -13.67 9.62
C LEU A 43 -4.89 -12.48 10.30
N GLN A 44 -4.92 -12.47 11.62
CA GLN A 44 -4.46 -11.36 12.44
C GLN A 44 -3.38 -11.83 13.39
N LEU A 45 -2.29 -11.06 13.48
CA LEU A 45 -1.32 -11.14 14.57
C LEU A 45 -1.61 -9.99 15.53
N MET A 46 -1.91 -10.32 16.78
CA MET A 46 -2.21 -9.35 17.83
C MET A 46 -1.23 -9.51 18.99
N ARG A 47 -1.00 -8.43 19.72
CA ARG A 47 -0.25 -8.40 20.98
C ARG A 47 -1.20 -8.08 22.12
N MET A 48 -1.14 -8.85 23.20
CA MET A 48 -1.84 -8.53 24.44
C MET A 48 -0.95 -7.64 25.30
N GLU A 49 -1.48 -6.50 25.70
CA GLU A 49 -0.83 -5.55 26.62
C GLU A 49 -1.74 -5.22 27.81
N ALA A 50 -1.19 -4.49 28.78
CA ALA A 50 -1.93 -3.91 29.91
C ALA A 50 -2.90 -2.81 29.41
N GLY A 51 -3.97 -3.22 28.76
CA GLY A 51 -4.93 -2.34 28.07
C GLY A 51 -5.82 -3.06 27.05
N GLY A 52 -5.43 -4.27 26.64
CA GLY A 52 -6.21 -5.11 25.72
C GLY A 52 -5.39 -5.63 24.54
N TRP A 53 -6.10 -6.15 23.54
CA TRP A 53 -5.51 -6.64 22.30
C TRP A 53 -5.19 -5.49 21.36
N LYS A 54 -3.92 -5.39 20.95
CA LYS A 54 -3.44 -4.53 19.88
C LYS A 54 -3.21 -5.35 18.62
N LEU A 55 -3.75 -4.92 17.49
CA LEU A 55 -3.49 -5.56 16.20
C LEU A 55 -2.12 -5.11 15.66
N LEU A 56 -1.24 -6.07 15.41
CA LEU A 56 0.12 -5.84 14.93
C LEU A 56 0.29 -6.07 13.44
N GLN A 57 -0.45 -6.99 12.81
CA GLN A 57 -0.48 -7.18 11.36
C GLN A 57 -1.74 -7.96 11.00
N GLU A 58 -2.24 -7.76 9.79
CA GLU A 58 -3.24 -8.64 9.23
C GLU A 58 -3.01 -8.89 7.74
N ALA A 59 -3.44 -10.08 7.33
CA ALA A 59 -3.43 -10.49 5.94
C ALA A 59 -4.81 -11.02 5.57
N LYS A 60 -5.26 -10.65 4.36
CA LYS A 60 -6.34 -11.40 3.71
C LYS A 60 -5.84 -12.82 3.49
N VAL A 61 -6.60 -13.79 3.99
CA VAL A 61 -6.37 -15.20 3.73
C VAL A 61 -7.58 -15.75 2.99
N MET A 62 -7.28 -16.57 1.98
CA MET A 62 -8.28 -17.03 1.03
C MET A 62 -8.77 -18.43 1.39
N ASP A 63 -9.86 -18.86 0.74
CA ASP A 63 -10.45 -20.19 0.90
C ASP A 63 -10.88 -20.52 2.33
N CYS A 64 -11.54 -19.59 3.03
CA CYS A 64 -12.18 -19.88 4.31
C CYS A 64 -13.65 -20.28 4.11
N ARG A 65 -14.01 -21.47 4.63
CA ARG A 65 -15.34 -22.06 4.54
C ARG A 65 -15.71 -22.63 5.89
N ASP A 66 -16.98 -22.51 6.23
CA ASP A 66 -17.52 -23.11 7.43
C ASP A 66 -17.26 -24.62 7.46
N SER A 67 -16.96 -25.15 8.65
CA SER A 67 -16.71 -26.57 8.92
C SER A 67 -15.51 -27.23 8.22
N GLU A 68 -14.65 -26.49 7.53
CA GLU A 68 -13.40 -27.02 6.99
C GLU A 68 -12.19 -26.67 7.87
N LEU A 69 -11.33 -27.64 8.17
CA LEU A 69 -10.11 -27.41 8.93
C LEU A 69 -9.14 -26.47 8.18
N ARG A 70 -8.45 -25.62 8.95
CA ARG A 70 -7.45 -24.67 8.45
C ARG A 70 -6.13 -24.90 9.16
N LYS A 71 -5.03 -24.87 8.42
CA LYS A 71 -3.69 -24.96 9.02
C LYS A 71 -3.16 -23.56 9.28
N ILE A 72 -2.80 -23.29 10.52
CA ILE A 72 -2.04 -22.10 10.91
C ILE A 72 -0.73 -22.60 11.48
N LYS A 73 0.39 -22.10 10.97
CA LYS A 73 1.71 -22.36 11.52
C LYS A 73 2.32 -21.03 11.93
N VAL A 74 2.85 -20.97 13.15
CA VAL A 74 3.56 -19.80 13.65
C VAL A 74 4.97 -20.21 14.02
N GLN A 75 5.95 -19.48 13.50
CA GLN A 75 7.34 -19.62 13.89
C GLN A 75 7.79 -18.34 14.57
N ALA A 76 8.35 -18.48 15.77
CA ALA A 76 8.88 -17.38 16.55
C ALA A 76 10.37 -17.64 16.82
N LYS A 77 11.24 -16.72 16.40
CA LYS A 77 12.69 -16.85 16.58
C LYS A 77 13.29 -15.50 16.98
N GLY A 78 13.75 -15.39 18.23
CA GLY A 78 14.21 -14.11 18.79
C GLY A 78 13.07 -13.09 18.78
N PRO A 79 13.23 -11.92 18.16
CA PRO A 79 12.15 -10.92 18.02
C PRO A 79 11.25 -11.14 16.79
N ASP A 80 11.61 -12.05 15.88
CA ASP A 80 10.85 -12.27 14.65
C ASP A 80 9.69 -13.26 14.86
N ILE A 81 8.55 -12.95 14.23
CA ILE A 81 7.33 -13.76 14.19
C ILE A 81 6.91 -13.93 12.72
N PHE A 82 6.80 -15.19 12.30
CA PHE A 82 6.36 -15.57 10.97
C PHE A 82 5.06 -16.36 11.10
N VAL A 83 4.02 -15.93 10.39
CA VAL A 83 2.74 -16.64 10.34
C VAL A 83 2.51 -17.17 8.94
N TYR A 84 2.18 -18.44 8.88
CA TYR A 84 1.86 -19.17 7.67
C TYR A 84 0.40 -19.61 7.72
N TYR A 85 -0.20 -19.64 6.55
CA TYR A 85 -1.57 -20.09 6.36
C TYR A 85 -1.56 -21.27 5.38
N GLN A 86 -2.31 -22.33 5.71
CA GLN A 86 -2.36 -23.57 4.95
C GLN A 86 -0.96 -24.18 4.73
N ASP A 87 -0.69 -24.65 3.52
CA ASP A 87 0.57 -25.28 3.12
C ASP A 87 1.52 -24.27 2.44
N MET A 88 1.36 -22.97 2.71
CA MET A 88 2.22 -21.93 2.12
C MET A 88 3.65 -22.01 2.66
N GLU A 89 4.63 -22.02 1.77
CA GLU A 89 6.06 -22.01 2.12
C GLU A 89 6.56 -20.61 2.51
N THR A 90 5.87 -19.56 2.06
CA THR A 90 6.16 -18.17 2.39
C THR A 90 5.17 -17.68 3.45
N PRO A 91 5.64 -17.04 4.54
CA PRO A 91 4.72 -16.53 5.55
C PRO A 91 3.88 -15.39 4.98
N VAL A 92 2.61 -15.37 5.36
CA VAL A 92 1.63 -14.35 4.99
C VAL A 92 1.72 -13.11 5.88
N ILE A 93 2.19 -13.28 7.12
CA ILE A 93 2.51 -12.19 8.07
C ILE A 93 3.95 -12.35 8.52
N ARG A 94 4.70 -11.24 8.53
CA ARG A 94 6.09 -11.18 8.99
C ARG A 94 6.24 -9.99 9.92
N GLU A 95 6.37 -10.25 11.21
CA GLU A 95 6.45 -9.21 12.24
C GLU A 95 7.80 -9.25 12.95
N PHE A 96 8.28 -8.06 13.33
CA PHE A 96 9.40 -7.90 14.24
C PHE A 96 8.89 -7.20 15.49
N ASP A 97 8.92 -7.91 16.61
CA ASP A 97 8.54 -7.33 17.89
C ASP A 97 9.44 -7.85 19.00
N ASP A 98 10.14 -6.92 19.62
CA ASP A 98 11.20 -7.15 20.58
C ASP A 98 10.67 -7.11 22.04
N THR A 99 9.37 -6.94 22.22
CA THR A 99 8.69 -6.83 23.53
C THR A 99 8.74 -8.14 24.32
N PHE A 100 8.30 -9.26 23.72
CA PHE A 100 8.26 -10.57 24.39
C PHE A 100 9.17 -11.57 23.67
N GLN A 101 10.49 -11.37 23.75
CA GLN A 101 11.46 -12.23 23.05
C GLN A 101 11.78 -13.55 23.77
N GLN A 102 11.47 -13.63 25.06
CA GLN A 102 11.78 -14.82 25.85
C GLN A 102 10.79 -15.96 25.56
N PRO A 103 11.22 -17.23 25.68
CA PRO A 103 10.29 -18.36 25.62
C PRO A 103 9.15 -18.18 26.62
N GLY A 104 7.92 -18.35 26.15
CA GLY A 104 6.71 -18.30 26.98
C GLY A 104 5.82 -19.50 26.72
N LYS A 105 4.63 -19.50 27.32
CA LYS A 105 3.62 -20.55 27.11
C LYS A 105 3.01 -20.42 25.71
N VAL A 106 2.50 -21.54 25.20
CA VAL A 106 1.66 -21.62 24.01
C VAL A 106 0.28 -22.08 24.45
N ALA A 107 -0.78 -21.49 23.91
CA ALA A 107 -2.15 -21.86 24.22
C ALA A 107 -3.04 -21.81 22.98
N LEU A 108 -4.16 -22.53 23.04
CA LEU A 108 -5.25 -22.37 22.09
C LEU A 108 -6.17 -21.26 22.60
N TRP A 109 -6.62 -20.38 21.72
CA TRP A 109 -7.29 -19.13 22.10
C TRP A 109 -8.60 -18.92 21.35
N LYS A 110 -9.60 -18.37 22.03
CA LYS A 110 -10.83 -17.87 21.42
C LYS A 110 -11.21 -16.55 22.05
N ASP A 111 -11.92 -15.70 21.32
CA ASP A 111 -12.58 -14.55 21.93
C ASP A 111 -13.86 -14.96 22.68
N HIS A 112 -14.53 -13.98 23.29
CA HIS A 112 -15.72 -14.20 24.11
C HIS A 112 -16.94 -14.67 23.30
N THR A 113 -16.94 -14.45 21.98
CA THR A 113 -18.05 -14.77 21.06
C THR A 113 -17.78 -16.00 20.19
N GLY A 114 -16.54 -16.46 20.10
CA GLY A 114 -16.11 -17.51 19.18
C GLY A 114 -16.08 -18.91 19.79
N SER A 115 -16.09 -19.89 18.89
CA SER A 115 -15.80 -21.30 19.15
C SER A 115 -14.75 -21.77 18.16
N GLY A 116 -13.67 -22.40 18.65
CA GLY A 116 -12.62 -22.96 17.80
C GLY A 116 -12.48 -24.45 18.05
N MET A 117 -12.49 -25.25 16.97
CA MET A 117 -12.06 -26.65 17.00
C MET A 117 -10.61 -26.73 16.57
N TYR A 118 -9.80 -27.46 17.33
CA TYR A 118 -8.37 -27.62 17.07
C TYR A 118 -8.05 -29.10 16.89
N ASP A 119 -7.27 -29.40 15.87
CA ASP A 119 -6.84 -30.75 15.53
C ASP A 119 -5.36 -30.75 15.14
N ASN A 120 -4.65 -31.87 15.38
CA ASN A 120 -3.23 -32.07 15.04
C ASN A 120 -2.28 -30.92 15.49
N VAL A 121 -2.39 -30.49 16.75
CA VAL A 121 -1.53 -29.43 17.30
C VAL A 121 -0.15 -29.98 17.65
N GLU A 122 0.88 -29.44 17.01
CA GLU A 122 2.29 -29.74 17.28
C GLU A 122 3.03 -28.49 17.77
N ILE A 123 3.88 -28.66 18.79
CA ILE A 123 4.74 -27.60 19.33
C ILE A 123 6.16 -28.15 19.41
N GLY A 124 7.10 -27.45 18.78
CA GLY A 124 8.50 -27.86 18.72
C GLY A 124 9.45 -26.70 18.49
N PRO A 125 10.77 -26.96 18.54
CA PRO A 125 11.79 -25.95 18.27
C PRO A 125 11.75 -25.48 16.81
N VAL A 126 12.08 -24.21 16.58
CA VAL A 126 12.23 -23.64 15.23
C VAL A 126 13.68 -23.79 14.78
N SER A 127 13.94 -24.70 13.83
CA SER A 127 15.28 -24.91 13.26
C SER A 127 15.66 -23.80 12.27
N GLU A 128 14.75 -23.48 11.35
CA GLU A 128 14.95 -22.51 10.27
C GLU A 128 13.76 -21.56 10.16
N THR A 129 14.06 -20.32 9.79
CA THR A 129 13.08 -19.26 9.50
C THR A 129 13.46 -18.58 8.20
N PRO A 130 12.51 -17.98 7.48
CA PRO A 130 12.80 -17.10 6.36
C PRO A 130 13.68 -15.92 6.78
N THR A 131 14.25 -15.24 5.79
CA THR A 131 14.89 -13.94 6.02
C THR A 131 13.86 -12.96 6.60
N PRO A 132 14.19 -12.28 7.73
CA PRO A 132 13.36 -11.22 8.26
C PRO A 132 13.06 -10.11 7.23
N SER A 133 11.96 -9.40 7.46
CA SER A 133 11.68 -8.17 6.70
C SER A 133 12.83 -7.16 6.88
N LEU A 134 13.12 -6.41 5.83
CA LEU A 134 14.07 -5.32 5.86
C LEU A 134 13.59 -4.24 6.84
N ARG A 135 14.46 -3.90 7.80
CA ARG A 135 14.17 -2.93 8.86
C ARG A 135 14.84 -1.61 8.52
N THR A 136 14.33 -0.97 7.47
CA THR A 136 14.75 0.38 7.06
C THR A 136 14.02 1.41 7.89
N ASP A 137 14.71 2.45 8.33
CA ASP A 137 14.06 3.64 8.88
C ASP A 137 13.40 4.43 7.73
N TRP A 138 12.08 4.45 7.72
CA TRP A 138 11.18 5.19 6.83
C TRP A 138 10.63 6.47 7.49
N SER A 139 10.96 6.77 8.74
CA SER A 139 10.46 7.97 9.47
C SER A 139 10.87 9.29 8.81
N TRP A 140 11.87 9.25 7.94
CA TRP A 140 12.28 10.39 7.13
C TRP A 140 11.29 10.71 6.01
N VAL A 141 10.45 9.78 5.56
CA VAL A 141 9.58 9.95 4.39
C VAL A 141 8.44 10.91 4.68
N ARG A 142 8.44 12.04 3.96
CA ARG A 142 7.32 12.95 3.80
C ARG A 142 7.01 13.03 2.31
N GLY A 143 6.16 12.12 1.85
CA GLY A 143 5.89 11.92 0.44
C GLY A 143 4.53 12.43 -0.02
N ALA A 144 4.36 12.53 -1.33
CA ALA A 144 3.06 12.68 -1.96
C ALA A 144 3.01 11.89 -3.28
N ILE A 145 1.83 11.38 -3.62
CA ILE A 145 1.58 10.84 -4.96
C ILE A 145 1.60 12.00 -5.95
N TYR A 146 2.25 11.80 -7.09
CA TYR A 146 2.39 12.82 -8.12
C TYR A 146 1.76 12.36 -9.44
N VAL A 147 0.70 13.06 -9.82
CA VAL A 147 0.24 13.19 -11.19
C VAL A 147 0.39 14.65 -11.59
N ARG A 148 0.92 14.90 -12.77
CA ARG A 148 1.12 16.26 -13.29
C ARG A 148 -0.22 17.00 -13.31
N SER A 149 -0.25 18.24 -12.84
CA SER A 149 -1.53 18.92 -12.56
C SER A 149 -2.43 19.13 -13.77
N ASP A 150 -1.85 19.15 -14.98
CA ASP A 150 -2.55 19.28 -16.26
C ASP A 150 -2.78 17.94 -16.98
N ALA A 151 -2.53 16.79 -16.35
CA ALA A 151 -2.83 15.44 -16.88
C ALA A 151 -4.05 14.83 -16.18
N VAL A 152 -4.90 14.07 -16.89
CA VAL A 152 -6.06 13.38 -16.29
C VAL A 152 -5.69 12.07 -15.58
N ASN A 153 -4.50 11.53 -15.83
CA ASN A 153 -3.97 10.34 -15.16
C ASN A 153 -2.45 10.22 -15.42
N SER A 154 -1.82 9.21 -14.82
CA SER A 154 -0.39 8.93 -15.00
C SER A 154 -0.01 8.49 -16.42
N VAL A 155 -0.93 7.88 -17.17
CA VAL A 155 -0.69 7.46 -18.57
C VAL A 155 -0.46 8.68 -19.45
N GLU A 156 -1.33 9.68 -19.37
CA GLU A 156 -1.16 10.93 -20.09
C GLU A 156 0.16 11.61 -19.72
N MET A 157 0.39 11.80 -18.41
CA MET A 157 1.62 12.40 -17.88
C MET A 157 2.88 11.78 -18.48
N TRP A 158 2.91 10.44 -18.57
CA TRP A 158 4.05 9.75 -19.16
C TRP A 158 4.03 9.75 -20.67
N HIS A 159 2.87 9.71 -21.32
CA HIS A 159 2.73 9.64 -22.78
C HIS A 159 3.26 10.91 -23.47
N ASP A 160 2.92 12.09 -22.95
CA ASP A 160 3.28 13.40 -23.51
C ASP A 160 4.39 14.12 -22.70
N TYR A 161 5.10 13.37 -21.85
CA TYR A 161 6.06 13.88 -20.85
C TYR A 161 6.95 15.04 -21.34
N TRP A 162 7.52 14.92 -22.54
CA TRP A 162 8.47 15.88 -23.08
C TRP A 162 7.88 17.28 -23.29
N ASP A 163 6.59 17.35 -23.58
CA ASP A 163 5.89 18.62 -23.83
C ASP A 163 5.61 19.41 -22.53
N HIS A 164 5.76 18.77 -21.37
CA HIS A 164 5.41 19.34 -20.07
C HIS A 164 6.54 19.31 -19.03
N THR A 165 7.79 19.12 -19.45
CA THR A 165 8.95 19.06 -18.55
C THR A 165 9.12 20.30 -17.67
N ALA A 166 8.69 21.48 -18.14
CA ALA A 166 8.68 22.72 -17.35
C ALA A 166 7.63 22.67 -16.22
N THR A 167 6.43 22.15 -16.50
CA THR A 167 5.37 21.93 -15.50
C THR A 167 5.86 20.95 -14.43
N VAL A 168 6.48 19.85 -14.85
CA VAL A 168 7.06 18.85 -13.94
C VAL A 168 8.14 19.47 -13.04
N ASP A 169 9.11 20.21 -13.59
CA ASP A 169 10.17 20.84 -12.78
C ASP A 169 9.60 21.83 -11.76
N ARG A 170 8.59 22.62 -12.16
CA ARG A 170 7.92 23.57 -11.27
C ARG A 170 7.18 22.86 -10.13
N GLU A 171 6.44 21.79 -10.44
CA GLU A 171 5.63 21.08 -9.44
C GLU A 171 6.50 20.30 -8.44
N LEU A 172 7.62 19.74 -8.91
CA LEU A 172 8.61 19.14 -8.02
C LEU A 172 9.31 20.20 -7.14
N ALA A 173 9.58 21.40 -7.67
CA ALA A 173 10.06 22.52 -6.86
C ALA A 173 9.05 22.93 -5.77
N LEU A 174 7.76 22.95 -6.12
CA LEU A 174 6.67 23.23 -5.18
C LEU A 174 6.55 22.15 -4.11
N ALA A 175 6.73 20.87 -4.45
CA ALA A 175 6.75 19.79 -3.46
C ALA A 175 7.83 20.01 -2.40
N SER A 176 9.06 20.33 -2.84
CA SER A 176 10.19 20.61 -1.95
C SER A 176 9.93 21.86 -1.09
N THR A 177 9.38 22.92 -1.69
CA THR A 177 8.97 24.16 -0.99
C THR A 177 7.91 23.86 0.07
N TYR A 178 6.95 23.00 -0.28
CA TYR A 178 5.99 22.26 0.54
C TYR A 178 6.57 21.67 1.83
N GLY A 179 7.80 21.17 1.78
CA GLY A 179 8.41 20.33 2.81
C GLY A 179 8.32 18.82 2.51
N PHE A 180 7.83 18.43 1.33
CA PHE A 180 7.92 17.05 0.87
C PHE A 180 9.37 16.73 0.47
N ASN A 181 9.77 15.47 0.66
CA ASN A 181 11.10 14.97 0.29
C ASN A 181 11.05 13.71 -0.56
N MET A 182 9.86 13.27 -0.94
CA MET A 182 9.67 12.14 -1.83
C MET A 182 8.42 12.36 -2.68
N VAL A 183 8.42 11.83 -3.90
CA VAL A 183 7.21 11.65 -4.71
C VAL A 183 7.04 10.19 -5.11
N GLN A 184 5.78 9.78 -5.21
CA GLN A 184 5.39 8.45 -5.65
C GLN A 184 4.64 8.57 -6.97
N VAL A 185 5.06 7.84 -8.00
CA VAL A 185 4.48 7.92 -9.34
C VAL A 185 4.09 6.56 -9.89
N TYR A 186 2.91 6.50 -10.48
CA TYR A 186 2.42 5.32 -11.19
C TYR A 186 3.12 5.19 -12.54
N LEU A 187 3.73 4.04 -12.80
CA LEU A 187 4.17 3.65 -14.13
C LEU A 187 3.03 2.93 -14.85
N HIS A 188 3.11 2.79 -16.17
CA HIS A 188 2.12 2.03 -16.93
C HIS A 188 2.67 1.25 -18.12
N TRP A 189 2.31 -0.03 -18.22
CA TRP A 189 2.84 -0.92 -19.27
C TRP A 189 2.47 -0.50 -20.70
N ILE A 190 1.33 0.18 -20.94
CA ILE A 190 0.96 0.61 -22.30
C ILE A 190 1.85 1.75 -22.79
N VAL A 191 2.39 2.57 -21.88
CA VAL A 191 3.36 3.61 -22.24
C VAL A 191 4.69 2.95 -22.59
N TRP A 192 5.11 1.94 -21.82
CA TRP A 192 6.27 1.12 -22.19
C TRP A 192 6.12 0.48 -23.57
N ASP A 193 4.96 -0.12 -23.83
CA ASP A 193 4.72 -0.82 -25.08
C ASP A 193 4.75 0.11 -26.31
N ALA A 194 4.28 1.35 -26.15
CA ALA A 194 4.29 2.35 -27.22
C ALA A 194 5.62 3.10 -27.35
N ALA A 195 6.27 3.46 -26.24
CA ALA A 195 7.44 4.34 -26.23
C ALA A 195 8.78 3.58 -26.14
N GLY A 196 8.77 2.33 -25.67
CA GLY A 196 9.97 1.51 -25.50
C GLY A 196 11.05 2.21 -24.69
N GLU A 197 12.27 2.28 -25.24
CA GLU A 197 13.41 2.93 -24.60
C GLU A 197 13.19 4.43 -24.31
N ASP A 198 12.32 5.12 -25.05
CA ASP A 198 12.02 6.52 -24.74
C ASP A 198 11.34 6.65 -23.37
N TYR A 199 10.59 5.64 -22.92
CA TYR A 199 10.02 5.66 -21.58
C TYR A 199 11.10 5.67 -20.49
N LEU A 200 12.21 4.94 -20.71
CA LEU A 200 13.36 4.98 -19.78
C LEU A 200 13.98 6.37 -19.72
N LYS A 201 14.05 7.10 -20.85
CA LYS A 201 14.58 8.47 -20.87
C LYS A 201 13.67 9.44 -20.12
N ARG A 202 12.34 9.28 -20.25
CA ARG A 202 11.35 10.06 -19.49
C ARG A 202 11.49 9.84 -17.99
N ILE A 203 11.63 8.57 -17.57
CA ILE A 203 11.86 8.23 -16.16
C ILE A 203 13.19 8.83 -15.67
N ASP A 204 14.27 8.72 -16.45
CA ASP A 204 15.59 9.26 -16.07
C ASP A 204 15.59 10.79 -15.93
N ASP A 205 14.92 11.51 -16.84
CA ASP A 205 14.74 12.96 -16.74
C ASP A 205 13.86 13.33 -15.52
N PHE A 206 12.79 12.58 -15.27
CA PHE A 206 11.94 12.78 -14.09
C PHE A 206 12.74 12.60 -12.79
N LEU A 207 13.51 11.51 -12.66
CA LEU A 207 14.38 11.27 -11.52
C LEU A 207 15.42 12.39 -11.36
N THR A 208 15.97 12.91 -12.47
CA THR A 208 16.94 14.01 -12.46
C THR A 208 16.31 15.31 -11.93
N ARG A 209 15.08 15.62 -12.34
CA ARG A 209 14.34 16.80 -11.86
C ARG A 209 13.94 16.66 -10.40
N ALA A 210 13.50 15.48 -9.98
CA ALA A 210 13.16 15.22 -8.59
C ALA A 210 14.41 15.41 -7.69
N ASP A 211 15.54 14.82 -8.08
CA ASP A 211 16.81 14.91 -7.33
C ASP A 211 17.34 16.36 -7.26
N LYS A 212 17.19 17.15 -8.34
CA LYS A 212 17.50 18.59 -8.35
C LYS A 212 16.79 19.36 -7.23
N HIS A 213 15.57 18.96 -6.86
CA HIS A 213 14.78 19.58 -5.78
C HIS A 213 14.89 18.82 -4.44
N GLY A 214 15.81 17.86 -4.34
CA GLY A 214 16.04 17.08 -3.13
C GLY A 214 14.97 16.01 -2.85
N LEU A 215 14.21 15.61 -3.86
CA LEU A 215 13.16 14.61 -3.74
C LEU A 215 13.68 13.22 -4.13
N LYS A 216 13.39 12.23 -3.30
CA LYS A 216 13.47 10.82 -3.69
C LYS A 216 12.22 10.40 -4.48
N VAL A 217 12.30 9.26 -5.16
CA VAL A 217 11.19 8.74 -5.96
C VAL A 217 10.86 7.30 -5.58
N ASN A 218 9.56 7.00 -5.48
CA ASN A 218 9.02 5.64 -5.53
C ASN A 218 8.30 5.43 -6.87
N LEU A 219 8.50 4.27 -7.48
CA LEU A 219 7.91 3.88 -8.77
C LEU A 219 6.97 2.68 -8.56
N ILE A 220 5.71 2.83 -8.98
CA ILE A 220 4.67 1.81 -8.84
C ILE A 220 4.43 1.10 -10.18
N PHE A 221 4.56 -0.23 -10.22
CA PHE A 221 4.42 -1.00 -11.45
C PHE A 221 2.98 -1.35 -11.83
N TRP A 222 2.13 -1.66 -10.85
CA TRP A 222 0.74 -2.11 -11.03
C TRP A 222 -0.22 -1.41 -10.07
N ASP A 223 -1.50 -1.36 -10.44
CA ASP A 223 -2.55 -0.67 -9.70
C ASP A 223 -3.94 -1.22 -10.04
N ASP A 224 -4.78 -1.40 -9.02
CA ASP A 224 -6.16 -1.85 -9.17
C ASP A 224 -7.17 -0.70 -9.28
N CYS A 225 -6.74 0.56 -9.04
CA CYS A 225 -7.62 1.72 -9.09
C CYS A 225 -8.02 2.08 -10.53
N GLY A 226 -9.20 2.68 -10.68
CA GLY A 226 -9.72 3.14 -11.97
C GLY A 226 -10.66 2.16 -12.67
N HIS A 227 -11.42 2.71 -13.61
CA HIS A 227 -12.52 2.03 -14.30
C HIS A 227 -12.52 2.28 -15.82
N VAL A 228 -11.56 3.06 -16.31
CA VAL A 228 -11.41 3.36 -17.73
C VAL A 228 -10.39 2.39 -18.31
N GLU A 229 -10.72 1.76 -19.44
CA GLU A 229 -9.76 0.87 -20.10
C GLU A 229 -8.49 1.62 -20.49
N PRO A 230 -7.30 1.05 -20.23
CA PRO A 230 -6.03 1.66 -20.60
C PRO A 230 -5.98 2.01 -22.10
N SER A 231 -5.67 3.27 -22.40
CA SER A 231 -5.59 3.83 -23.74
C SER A 231 -4.54 4.95 -23.79
N LEU A 232 -4.03 5.27 -24.97
CA LEU A 232 -3.22 6.47 -25.24
C LEU A 232 -4.08 7.63 -25.79
N GLU A 233 -5.40 7.48 -25.75
CA GLU A 233 -6.37 8.52 -26.04
C GLU A 233 -7.00 9.01 -24.73
N PHE A 234 -6.90 10.30 -24.46
CA PHE A 234 -7.28 10.89 -23.18
C PHE A 234 -8.57 11.70 -23.30
N ALA A 235 -9.62 11.21 -22.66
CA ALA A 235 -10.87 11.96 -22.53
C ALA A 235 -10.73 13.07 -21.49
N ALA A 236 -11.53 14.13 -21.63
CA ALA A 236 -11.61 15.17 -20.61
C ALA A 236 -12.12 14.59 -19.28
N ALA A 237 -11.63 15.17 -18.18
CA ALA A 237 -12.09 14.83 -16.85
C ALA A 237 -13.60 15.12 -16.72
N ILE A 238 -14.34 14.22 -16.07
CA ILE A 238 -15.78 14.39 -15.87
C ILE A 238 -15.99 15.25 -14.62
N PRO A 239 -16.57 16.46 -14.74
CA PRO A 239 -16.82 17.33 -13.58
C PRO A 239 -17.62 16.60 -12.51
N GLY A 240 -17.30 16.81 -11.24
CA GLY A 240 -17.99 16.14 -10.12
C GLY A 240 -17.52 14.71 -9.83
N ARG A 241 -16.82 14.03 -10.74
CA ARG A 241 -16.46 12.62 -10.56
C ARG A 241 -15.04 12.45 -10.03
N HIS A 242 -14.90 11.77 -8.89
CA HIS A 242 -13.60 11.38 -8.35
C HIS A 242 -12.80 10.51 -9.32
N ASN A 243 -11.53 10.86 -9.52
CA ASN A 243 -10.55 10.09 -10.29
C ASN A 243 -11.08 9.64 -11.67
N SER A 244 -11.73 10.57 -12.37
CA SER A 244 -12.73 10.27 -13.40
C SER A 244 -12.24 9.49 -14.62
N GLN A 245 -10.94 9.58 -14.91
CA GLN A 245 -10.31 8.99 -16.10
C GLN A 245 -9.14 8.05 -15.72
N MET A 246 -9.06 7.59 -14.47
CA MET A 246 -8.02 6.65 -14.05
C MET A 246 -8.12 5.33 -14.80
N MET A 247 -6.94 4.87 -15.24
CA MET A 247 -6.76 3.61 -15.94
C MET A 247 -6.06 2.61 -15.01
N PRO A 248 -6.63 1.42 -14.79
CA PRO A 248 -5.99 0.38 -13.99
C PRO A 248 -4.82 -0.23 -14.74
N ASN A 249 -3.86 -0.77 -14.00
CA ASN A 249 -2.63 -1.30 -14.57
C ASN A 249 -2.28 -2.69 -14.01
N PRO A 250 -2.41 -3.78 -14.77
CA PRO A 250 -2.93 -3.84 -16.14
C PRO A 250 -4.44 -3.60 -16.18
N SER A 251 -5.05 -3.64 -17.36
CA SER A 251 -6.50 -3.55 -17.44
C SER A 251 -7.16 -4.68 -16.64
N HIS A 252 -8.32 -4.40 -16.03
CA HIS A 252 -9.07 -5.41 -15.30
C HIS A 252 -9.42 -6.61 -16.19
N LYS A 253 -9.68 -6.42 -17.50
CA LYS A 253 -9.87 -7.53 -18.45
C LYS A 253 -8.69 -8.48 -18.54
N ILE A 254 -7.46 -7.96 -18.56
CA ILE A 254 -6.25 -8.80 -18.60
C ILE A 254 -6.03 -9.44 -17.24
N ARG A 255 -6.13 -8.65 -16.16
CA ARG A 255 -5.97 -9.12 -14.77
C ARG A 255 -6.95 -10.25 -14.43
N ASP A 256 -8.19 -10.15 -14.89
CA ASP A 256 -9.27 -11.08 -14.53
C ASP A 256 -9.33 -12.31 -15.43
N SER A 257 -8.48 -12.40 -16.46
CA SER A 257 -8.41 -13.56 -17.36
C SER A 257 -7.05 -14.21 -17.29
N LYS A 258 -6.98 -15.44 -16.76
CA LYS A 258 -5.73 -16.18 -16.67
C LYS A 258 -5.06 -16.36 -18.04
N LYS A 259 -5.86 -16.62 -19.07
CA LYS A 259 -5.38 -16.73 -20.46
C LYS A 259 -4.75 -15.43 -20.93
N LEU A 260 -5.43 -14.29 -20.78
CA LEU A 260 -4.88 -12.99 -21.21
C LEU A 260 -3.64 -12.62 -20.40
N LEU A 261 -3.63 -12.88 -19.09
CA LEU A 261 -2.47 -12.63 -18.25
C LEU A 261 -1.23 -13.38 -18.73
N GLU A 262 -1.36 -14.69 -19.03
CA GLU A 262 -0.26 -15.49 -19.58
C GLU A 262 0.17 -15.03 -20.98
N GLU A 263 -0.78 -14.66 -21.84
CA GLU A 263 -0.48 -14.10 -23.18
C GLU A 263 0.30 -12.78 -23.10
N HIS A 264 0.12 -11.99 -22.04
CA HIS A 264 0.81 -10.71 -21.83
C HIS A 264 2.12 -10.85 -21.05
N LYS A 265 2.45 -12.03 -20.53
CA LYS A 265 3.59 -12.26 -19.62
C LYS A 265 4.90 -11.72 -20.17
N GLU A 266 5.23 -11.98 -21.44
CA GLU A 266 6.49 -11.53 -22.04
C GLU A 266 6.58 -10.00 -22.13
N ARG A 267 5.47 -9.33 -22.47
CA ARG A 267 5.40 -7.86 -22.53
C ARG A 267 5.51 -7.25 -21.13
N PHE A 268 4.84 -7.83 -20.14
CA PHE A 268 4.94 -7.42 -18.75
C PHE A 268 6.34 -7.64 -18.19
N GLN A 269 6.97 -8.78 -18.51
CA GLN A 269 8.35 -9.05 -18.12
C GLN A 269 9.32 -8.04 -18.72
N SER A 270 9.16 -7.72 -20.01
CA SER A 270 9.98 -6.72 -20.70
C SER A 270 9.84 -5.34 -20.04
N TYR A 271 8.61 -4.92 -19.73
CA TYR A 271 8.30 -3.68 -19.01
C TYR A 271 8.96 -3.61 -17.64
N VAL A 272 8.69 -4.60 -16.78
CA VAL A 272 9.19 -4.61 -15.39
C VAL A 272 10.71 -4.77 -15.35
N SER A 273 11.24 -5.77 -16.06
CA SER A 273 12.68 -6.06 -16.04
C SER A 273 13.48 -4.96 -16.73
N GLY A 274 12.96 -4.37 -17.82
CA GLY A 274 13.63 -3.29 -18.55
C GLY A 274 13.83 -2.06 -17.68
N ILE A 275 12.79 -1.62 -16.97
CA ILE A 275 12.87 -0.49 -16.03
C ILE A 275 13.76 -0.84 -14.84
N ALA A 276 13.50 -1.97 -14.18
CA ALA A 276 14.28 -2.37 -13.01
C ALA A 276 15.78 -2.56 -13.33
N ALA A 277 16.13 -3.12 -14.48
CA ALA A 277 17.53 -3.31 -14.87
C ALA A 277 18.22 -1.98 -15.20
N ARG A 278 17.51 -1.02 -15.81
CA ARG A 278 18.06 0.30 -16.15
C ARG A 278 18.42 1.12 -14.91
N PHE A 279 17.67 0.94 -13.82
CA PHE A 279 17.78 1.76 -12.60
C PHE A 279 18.11 0.93 -11.35
N LYS A 280 18.67 -0.28 -11.51
CA LYS A 280 18.89 -1.24 -10.42
C LYS A 280 19.76 -0.72 -9.26
N ASP A 281 20.65 0.23 -9.53
CA ASP A 281 21.59 0.83 -8.57
C ASP A 281 21.36 2.35 -8.42
N ASP A 282 20.19 2.86 -8.85
CA ASP A 282 19.91 4.29 -8.87
C ASP A 282 19.50 4.80 -7.49
N GLY A 283 20.40 5.55 -6.84
CA GLY A 283 20.18 6.09 -5.50
C GLY A 283 19.07 7.14 -5.38
N ARG A 284 18.47 7.59 -6.49
CA ARG A 284 17.30 8.49 -6.48
C ARG A 284 16.01 7.75 -6.16
N ILE A 285 16.00 6.42 -6.34
CA ILE A 285 14.86 5.55 -6.08
C ILE A 285 14.92 5.01 -4.65
N SER A 286 13.88 5.24 -3.86
CA SER A 286 13.80 4.76 -2.47
C SER A 286 13.48 3.27 -2.38
N PHE A 287 12.52 2.84 -3.19
CA PHE A 287 12.02 1.47 -3.27
C PHE A 287 11.22 1.28 -4.57
N TRP A 288 10.96 0.02 -4.91
CA TRP A 288 10.03 -0.35 -5.98
C TRP A 288 8.70 -0.79 -5.38
N GLN A 289 7.60 -0.21 -5.83
CA GLN A 289 6.28 -0.71 -5.46
C GLN A 289 5.76 -1.64 -6.56
N LEU A 290 5.65 -2.93 -6.22
CA LEU A 290 5.17 -3.94 -7.17
C LEU A 290 3.73 -3.63 -7.56
N TYR A 291 2.87 -3.36 -6.57
CA TYR A 291 1.42 -3.27 -6.78
C TYR A 291 0.81 -2.31 -5.75
N ASN A 292 0.03 -1.35 -6.22
CA ASN A 292 -0.85 -0.51 -5.41
C ASN A 292 -2.22 -1.16 -5.22
N GLU A 293 -2.63 -1.34 -3.96
CA GLU A 293 -3.96 -1.87 -3.62
C GLU A 293 -4.32 -3.18 -4.32
N ALA A 294 -3.49 -4.23 -4.21
CA ALA A 294 -3.77 -5.56 -4.75
C ALA A 294 -5.01 -6.19 -4.06
N MET A 295 -6.20 -5.75 -4.48
CA MET A 295 -7.45 -5.88 -3.73
C MET A 295 -8.07 -7.26 -3.86
N GLY A 296 -7.87 -7.89 -5.01
CA GLY A 296 -8.62 -9.08 -5.39
C GLY A 296 -10.00 -8.78 -5.94
N ALA A 297 -10.78 -9.83 -6.21
CA ALA A 297 -12.19 -9.65 -6.55
C ALA A 297 -12.97 -9.11 -5.33
N LYS A 298 -13.67 -7.97 -5.48
CA LYS A 298 -14.53 -7.41 -4.42
C LYS A 298 -15.70 -8.36 -4.07
N GLU A 299 -16.19 -9.06 -5.07
CA GLU A 299 -17.18 -10.14 -4.94
C GLU A 299 -16.51 -11.46 -5.30
N THR A 300 -16.18 -12.29 -4.31
CA THR A 300 -16.44 -13.74 -4.33
C THR A 300 -15.84 -14.43 -3.08
N TYR A 301 -16.41 -15.59 -2.85
CA TYR A 301 -16.40 -16.53 -1.73
C TYR A 301 -15.31 -17.62 -1.90
N ARG A 302 -14.28 -17.37 -2.73
CA ARG A 302 -13.17 -18.26 -3.11
C ARG A 302 -11.95 -17.43 -3.50
N VAL A 303 -10.78 -18.06 -3.66
CA VAL A 303 -9.79 -17.58 -4.64
C VAL A 303 -10.51 -17.43 -5.97
N SER A 304 -10.81 -16.19 -6.36
CA SER A 304 -11.26 -15.89 -7.71
C SER A 304 -10.11 -16.11 -8.68
N GLU A 305 -10.42 -16.28 -9.95
CA GLU A 305 -9.36 -16.27 -10.98
C GLU A 305 -8.55 -14.98 -10.89
N THR A 306 -9.20 -13.84 -10.59
CA THR A 306 -8.56 -12.56 -10.29
C THR A 306 -7.57 -12.63 -9.12
N ASP A 307 -7.93 -13.26 -8.00
CA ASP A 307 -7.01 -13.36 -6.85
C ASP A 307 -5.77 -14.19 -7.20
N GLY A 308 -5.95 -15.34 -7.85
CA GLY A 308 -4.84 -16.17 -8.30
C GLY A 308 -3.97 -15.47 -9.34
N ASN A 309 -4.58 -14.65 -10.19
CA ASN A 309 -3.89 -13.84 -11.19
C ASN A 309 -3.07 -12.70 -10.55
N ILE A 310 -3.59 -12.04 -9.51
CA ILE A 310 -2.86 -11.02 -8.74
C ILE A 310 -1.68 -11.64 -7.99
N ASP A 311 -1.84 -12.77 -7.30
CA ASP A 311 -0.74 -13.49 -6.64
C ASP A 311 0.35 -13.86 -7.67
N THR A 312 -0.07 -14.33 -8.86
CA THR A 312 0.83 -14.66 -9.96
C THR A 312 1.59 -13.42 -10.46
N LEU A 313 0.89 -12.31 -10.68
CA LEU A 313 1.51 -11.06 -11.16
C LEU A 313 2.47 -10.47 -10.13
N LEU A 314 2.11 -10.46 -8.83
CA LEU A 314 3.00 -10.06 -7.74
C LEU A 314 4.26 -10.92 -7.69
N LYS A 315 4.12 -12.25 -7.78
CA LYS A 315 5.24 -13.18 -7.82
C LYS A 315 6.17 -12.88 -8.99
N TRP A 316 5.62 -12.81 -10.21
CA TRP A 316 6.39 -12.52 -11.42
C TRP A 316 7.15 -11.21 -11.29
N THR A 317 6.47 -10.16 -10.83
CA THR A 317 7.08 -8.82 -10.70
C THR A 317 8.23 -8.83 -9.70
N ARG A 318 8.06 -9.49 -8.55
CA ARG A 318 9.16 -9.66 -7.59
C ARG A 318 10.33 -10.40 -8.23
N ASP A 319 10.07 -11.53 -8.88
CA ASP A 319 11.11 -12.37 -9.49
C ASP A 319 11.85 -11.61 -10.60
N TRP A 320 11.13 -10.86 -11.43
CA TRP A 320 11.69 -10.04 -12.50
C TRP A 320 12.57 -8.91 -11.96
N ILE A 321 12.10 -8.16 -10.96
CA ILE A 321 12.88 -7.08 -10.34
C ILE A 321 14.11 -7.65 -9.65
N LYS A 322 13.95 -8.64 -8.76
CA LYS A 322 15.07 -9.22 -8.01
C LYS A 322 16.06 -9.97 -8.90
N GLY A 323 15.59 -10.55 -10.01
CA GLY A 323 16.42 -11.18 -11.04
C GLY A 323 17.41 -10.21 -11.73
N THR A 324 17.17 -8.90 -11.67
CA THR A 324 18.13 -7.89 -12.18
C THR A 324 19.37 -7.71 -11.30
N GLY A 325 19.34 -8.25 -10.07
CA GLY A 325 20.36 -8.06 -9.06
C GLY A 325 20.25 -6.74 -8.28
N THR A 326 19.17 -5.97 -8.45
CA THR A 326 18.94 -4.73 -7.68
C THR A 326 18.93 -5.00 -6.18
N THR A 327 19.58 -4.13 -5.42
CA THR A 327 19.51 -4.10 -3.96
C THR A 327 18.44 -3.14 -3.44
N VAL A 328 17.81 -2.37 -4.32
CA VAL A 328 16.70 -1.48 -3.96
C VAL A 328 15.55 -2.34 -3.42
N PRO A 329 14.98 -2.00 -2.25
CA PRO A 329 13.95 -2.81 -1.63
C PRO A 329 12.65 -2.74 -2.45
N VAL A 330 11.86 -3.81 -2.36
CA VAL A 330 10.54 -3.88 -3.02
C VAL A 330 9.43 -3.99 -2.00
N THR A 331 8.26 -3.46 -2.31
CA THR A 331 7.05 -3.57 -1.48
C THR A 331 5.79 -3.62 -2.32
N ALA A 332 4.68 -4.05 -1.74
CA ALA A 332 3.33 -4.00 -2.26
C ALA A 332 2.39 -3.82 -1.07
N THR A 333 1.29 -3.09 -1.25
CA THR A 333 0.40 -2.68 -0.16
C THR A 333 0.00 -3.86 0.76
N TYR A 334 0.17 -3.72 2.09
CA TYR A 334 -0.33 -4.65 3.12
C TYR A 334 -1.67 -4.16 3.66
N GLY A 335 -2.23 -4.86 4.65
CA GLY A 335 -3.40 -4.38 5.39
C GLY A 335 -4.69 -4.81 4.74
N GLY A 336 -4.88 -6.13 4.67
CA GLY A 336 -5.98 -6.70 3.91
C GLY A 336 -5.79 -6.62 2.38
N PHE A 337 -4.56 -6.48 1.88
CA PHE A 337 -4.24 -6.66 0.45
C PHE A 337 -3.25 -7.82 0.28
N GLN A 338 -3.02 -8.28 -0.96
CA GLN A 338 -2.19 -9.46 -1.23
C GLN A 338 -0.66 -9.19 -1.24
N GLY A 339 -0.22 -7.96 -0.92
CA GLY A 339 1.17 -7.53 -1.08
C GLY A 339 2.18 -8.11 -0.08
N ALA A 340 1.72 -8.53 1.11
CA ALA A 340 2.60 -8.89 2.22
C ALA A 340 3.60 -10.02 1.89
N LYS A 341 3.15 -11.02 1.13
CA LYS A 341 3.95 -12.21 0.76
C LYS A 341 5.20 -11.88 -0.08
N TYR A 342 5.13 -10.82 -0.89
CA TYR A 342 6.14 -10.49 -1.91
C TYR A 342 6.98 -9.25 -1.58
N SER A 343 6.81 -8.71 -0.39
CA SER A 343 7.46 -7.47 0.03
C SER A 343 8.71 -7.74 0.86
N ASP A 344 9.69 -6.84 0.74
CA ASP A 344 10.86 -6.82 1.62
C ASP A 344 10.54 -6.10 2.95
N PHE A 345 9.62 -5.14 2.96
CA PHE A 345 9.21 -4.38 4.14
C PHE A 345 7.70 -4.03 4.09
N PRO A 346 7.06 -3.83 5.25
CA PRO A 346 5.63 -3.57 5.34
C PRO A 346 5.25 -2.13 4.94
N THR A 347 4.14 -2.00 4.21
CA THR A 347 3.52 -0.72 3.85
C THR A 347 2.01 -0.78 4.00
N TYR A 348 1.35 0.34 4.22
CA TYR A 348 -0.10 0.37 4.41
C TYR A 348 -0.75 1.67 3.93
N HIS A 349 -2.07 1.66 3.76
CA HIS A 349 -2.87 2.84 3.44
C HIS A 349 -3.69 3.26 4.67
N SER A 350 -3.78 4.55 4.98
CA SER A 350 -4.49 5.04 6.16
C SER A 350 -5.24 6.32 5.82
N TYR A 351 -6.57 6.26 5.85
CA TYR A 351 -7.40 7.40 5.49
C TYR A 351 -8.03 8.12 6.70
N SER A 352 -8.24 7.48 7.85
CA SER A 352 -8.65 8.21 9.07
C SER A 352 -7.56 9.07 9.71
N GLY A 353 -6.37 9.14 9.11
CA GLY A 353 -5.21 9.80 9.70
C GLY A 353 -4.72 9.12 10.97
N ALA A 354 -5.11 7.89 11.24
CA ALA A 354 -4.43 6.95 12.12
C ALA A 354 -4.41 5.60 11.37
N PRO A 355 -3.50 4.66 11.68
CA PRO A 355 -3.55 3.32 11.09
C PRO A 355 -4.95 2.72 11.33
N ASP A 356 -5.79 2.74 10.30
CA ASP A 356 -7.18 2.34 10.41
C ASP A 356 -7.24 0.82 10.51
N GLN A 357 -8.05 0.33 11.45
CA GLN A 357 -8.64 -1.00 11.37
C GLN A 357 -7.67 -2.17 11.09
N GLY A 358 -6.53 -2.22 11.79
CA GLY A 358 -5.75 -3.45 11.86
C GLY A 358 -4.49 -3.53 11.03
N LEU A 359 -4.02 -2.39 10.57
CA LEU A 359 -2.71 -2.24 9.95
C LEU A 359 -1.59 -2.42 10.97
N PRO A 360 -0.38 -2.77 10.52
CA PRO A 360 0.73 -2.96 11.42
C PRO A 360 1.04 -1.80 12.33
N ASN A 361 1.17 -2.10 13.62
CA ASN A 361 1.76 -1.24 14.64
C ASN A 361 1.12 0.15 14.76
N ALA A 362 -0.14 0.18 15.21
CA ALA A 362 -0.89 1.39 15.59
C ALA A 362 -0.16 2.36 16.57
N ASP A 363 0.93 1.91 17.19
CA ASP A 363 1.75 2.71 18.13
C ASP A 363 2.95 3.41 17.46
N GLY A 364 3.22 3.12 16.18
CA GLY A 364 4.34 3.69 15.45
C GLY A 364 5.59 2.82 15.35
N GLY A 365 6.59 3.34 14.64
CA GLY A 365 7.92 2.75 14.47
C GLY A 365 8.60 3.26 13.19
N PRO A 366 9.91 3.58 13.23
CA PRO A 366 10.65 4.01 12.05
C PRO A 366 10.58 3.00 10.89
N GLU A 367 10.35 1.73 11.14
CA GLU A 367 10.21 0.66 10.15
C GLU A 367 8.90 0.67 9.35
N HIS A 368 7.98 1.60 9.64
CA HIS A 368 6.68 1.66 9.00
C HIS A 368 6.54 2.82 8.02
N LEU A 369 5.94 2.51 6.88
CA LEU A 369 5.65 3.47 5.83
C LEU A 369 4.18 3.38 5.41
N CYS A 370 3.46 4.48 5.64
CA CYS A 370 2.14 4.67 5.06
C CYS A 370 2.29 5.14 3.61
N THR A 371 2.05 4.28 2.63
CA THR A 371 2.23 4.62 1.20
C THR A 371 1.03 5.34 0.59
N GLU A 372 -0.03 5.56 1.37
CA GLU A 372 -1.20 6.31 0.93
C GLU A 372 -2.01 6.82 2.14
N THR A 373 -2.25 8.13 2.21
CA THR A 373 -3.08 8.77 3.24
C THR A 373 -3.71 10.05 2.69
N LEU A 374 -4.26 10.90 3.57
CA LEU A 374 -4.96 12.15 3.29
C LEU A 374 -6.33 11.91 2.63
N ASN A 375 -7.39 12.03 3.42
CA ASN A 375 -8.71 12.39 2.89
C ASN A 375 -9.42 13.32 3.87
N ARG A 376 -9.72 14.54 3.43
CA ARG A 376 -10.09 15.58 4.40
C ARG A 376 -11.38 15.34 5.20
N PRO A 377 -12.37 14.53 4.75
CA PRO A 377 -13.48 14.14 5.61
C PRO A 377 -13.07 13.38 6.87
N ASN A 378 -11.90 12.74 6.90
CA ASN A 378 -11.41 12.03 8.09
C ASN A 378 -10.09 12.59 8.64
N ALA A 379 -9.15 12.99 7.78
CA ALA A 379 -7.85 13.52 8.18
C ALA A 379 -7.23 14.47 7.15
N GLY A 380 -6.90 15.68 7.61
CA GLY A 380 -5.99 16.61 6.92
C GLY A 380 -4.53 16.45 7.37
N MET A 381 -3.64 17.30 6.83
CA MET A 381 -2.20 17.16 7.07
C MET A 381 -1.81 17.32 8.54
N GLY A 382 -2.47 18.22 9.29
CA GLY A 382 -2.21 18.39 10.72
C GLY A 382 -2.42 17.09 11.53
N LYS A 383 -3.46 16.31 11.22
CA LYS A 383 -3.73 15.03 11.87
C LYS A 383 -2.71 13.96 11.46
N ILE A 384 -2.31 13.93 10.19
CA ILE A 384 -1.24 13.05 9.71
C ILE A 384 0.07 13.33 10.48
N MET A 385 0.40 14.60 10.72
CA MET A 385 1.58 14.97 11.50
C MET A 385 1.50 14.48 12.95
N SER A 386 0.34 14.60 13.61
CA SER A 386 0.17 14.17 15.01
C SER A 386 0.11 12.65 15.17
N ASP A 387 -0.47 11.93 14.22
CA ASP A 387 -0.86 10.54 14.41
C ASP A 387 0.04 9.55 13.66
N ILE A 388 0.76 10.02 12.63
CA ILE A 388 1.72 9.23 11.85
C ILE A 388 3.15 9.70 12.15
N VAL A 389 3.46 10.98 11.92
CA VAL A 389 4.84 11.47 12.05
C VAL A 389 5.31 11.51 13.50
N ALA A 390 4.48 11.93 14.46
CA ALA A 390 4.86 11.93 15.88
C ALA A 390 5.14 10.50 16.43
N LYS A 391 4.59 9.49 15.75
CA LYS A 391 4.82 8.06 16.02
C LYS A 391 6.02 7.49 15.24
N LYS A 392 6.79 8.35 14.55
CA LYS A 392 7.96 8.00 13.72
C LYS A 392 7.64 7.16 12.50
N ASN A 393 6.45 7.28 11.93
CA ASN A 393 6.13 6.61 10.66
C ASN A 393 6.34 7.55 9.48
N GLY A 394 6.85 7.01 8.38
CA GLY A 394 6.83 7.72 7.09
C GLY A 394 5.42 7.76 6.51
N PHE A 395 5.14 8.75 5.65
CA PHE A 395 3.86 8.83 4.96
C PHE A 395 3.96 9.31 3.52
N VAL A 396 2.96 8.99 2.71
CA VAL A 396 2.74 9.50 1.36
C VAL A 396 1.30 9.98 1.24
N ALA A 397 1.10 11.29 1.02
CA ALA A 397 -0.22 11.86 0.85
C ALA A 397 -0.80 11.57 -0.55
N TRP A 398 -2.09 11.22 -0.63
CA TRP A 398 -2.90 11.31 -1.84
C TRP A 398 -3.54 12.71 -1.87
N GLU A 399 -3.01 13.65 -2.63
CA GLU A 399 -1.87 13.62 -3.55
C GLU A 399 -1.15 14.97 -3.48
N LEU A 400 -0.12 15.18 -4.31
CA LEU A 400 0.61 16.46 -4.35
C LEU A 400 -0.25 17.57 -4.96
N MET A 401 -0.73 17.36 -6.18
CA MET A 401 -1.39 18.39 -6.97
C MET A 401 -2.91 18.26 -6.88
N ILE A 402 -3.62 19.38 -6.80
CA ILE A 402 -5.06 19.43 -7.01
C ILE A 402 -5.27 19.61 -8.51
N GLY A 403 -5.23 18.50 -9.24
CA GLY A 403 -5.04 18.44 -10.68
C GLY A 403 -6.27 18.05 -11.51
N ARG A 404 -6.04 17.86 -12.80
CA ARG A 404 -7.03 17.49 -13.82
C ARG A 404 -7.51 16.04 -13.71
N ASP A 405 -6.90 15.25 -12.83
CA ASP A 405 -7.22 13.86 -12.52
C ASP A 405 -8.49 13.72 -11.65
N ASN A 406 -8.95 14.80 -11.02
CA ASN A 406 -10.19 14.91 -10.25
C ASN A 406 -10.21 14.18 -8.89
N CYS A 407 -9.07 13.90 -8.26
CA CYS A 407 -9.08 13.32 -6.91
C CYS A 407 -9.57 14.30 -5.82
N ARG A 408 -9.71 15.59 -6.14
CA ARG A 408 -10.35 16.61 -5.29
C ARG A 408 -11.82 16.32 -4.93
N TYR A 409 -12.51 15.51 -5.74
CA TYR A 409 -13.89 15.11 -5.45
C TYR A 409 -13.92 13.89 -4.53
N PRO A 410 -14.90 13.76 -3.61
CA PRO A 410 -15.02 12.57 -2.75
C PRO A 410 -15.35 11.29 -3.52
N TRP A 411 -14.97 10.13 -2.97
CA TRP A 411 -15.42 8.84 -3.52
C TRP A 411 -16.95 8.78 -3.64
N GLY A 412 -17.43 8.34 -4.81
CA GLY A 412 -18.86 8.25 -5.08
C GLY A 412 -19.57 9.60 -5.25
N HIS A 413 -18.83 10.71 -5.36
CA HIS A 413 -19.42 12.01 -5.62
C HIS A 413 -20.14 12.03 -6.99
N PRO A 414 -21.39 12.53 -7.06
CA PRO A 414 -22.15 12.52 -8.30
C PRO A 414 -21.55 13.41 -9.41
N ASP A 415 -21.70 12.96 -10.64
CA ASP A 415 -21.30 13.71 -11.83
C ASP A 415 -22.01 15.07 -11.92
N GLY A 416 -21.28 16.07 -12.41
CA GLY A 416 -21.80 17.40 -12.71
C GLY A 416 -22.08 18.29 -11.50
N LEU A 417 -21.85 17.79 -10.28
CA LEU A 417 -21.92 18.61 -9.08
C LEU A 417 -20.64 19.43 -8.86
N ASP A 418 -20.81 20.56 -8.18
CA ASP A 418 -19.74 21.51 -7.90
C ASP A 418 -18.59 20.88 -7.09
N GLU A 419 -17.39 21.43 -7.24
CA GLU A 419 -16.24 21.08 -6.41
C GLU A 419 -16.57 21.35 -4.93
N PRO A 420 -16.28 20.41 -4.01
CA PRO A 420 -16.48 20.64 -2.60
C PRO A 420 -15.64 21.82 -2.12
N ALA A 421 -16.13 22.57 -1.13
CA ALA A 421 -15.40 23.70 -0.54
C ALA A 421 -14.04 23.29 0.03
N GLN A 422 -13.91 22.02 0.45
CA GLN A 422 -12.66 21.41 0.86
C GLN A 422 -12.34 20.26 -0.12
N PRO A 423 -11.17 20.29 -0.78
CA PRO A 423 -10.77 19.23 -1.68
C PRO A 423 -10.53 17.95 -0.89
N PHE A 424 -11.05 16.84 -1.42
CA PHE A 424 -10.97 15.52 -0.79
C PHE A 424 -9.51 15.07 -0.63
N HIS A 425 -8.74 15.19 -1.70
CA HIS A 425 -7.30 14.96 -1.79
C HIS A 425 -6.56 16.19 -2.34
N GLY A 426 -5.23 16.11 -2.37
CA GLY A 426 -4.39 17.11 -3.05
C GLY A 426 -3.96 18.24 -2.12
N VAL A 427 -2.75 18.79 -2.32
CA VAL A 427 -2.17 19.83 -1.45
C VAL A 427 -1.94 21.16 -2.17
N ILE A 428 -1.65 21.14 -3.47
CA ILE A 428 -1.18 22.32 -4.21
C ILE A 428 -2.01 22.53 -5.47
N TYR A 429 -2.55 23.73 -5.68
CA TYR A 429 -3.26 24.06 -6.92
C TYR A 429 -2.28 24.32 -8.10
N PRO A 430 -2.75 24.24 -9.36
CA PRO A 430 -1.87 24.37 -10.54
C PRO A 430 -1.15 25.72 -10.70
N ASP A 431 -1.62 26.77 -10.03
CA ASP A 431 -0.98 28.09 -9.97
C ASP A 431 0.08 28.19 -8.84
N GLY A 432 0.19 27.16 -8.01
CA GLY A 432 1.21 26.99 -6.98
C GLY A 432 0.77 27.32 -5.56
N HIS A 433 -0.41 27.91 -5.34
CA HIS A 433 -0.86 28.16 -3.96
C HIS A 433 -1.26 26.84 -3.27
N PRO A 434 -0.99 26.67 -1.97
CA PRO A 434 -1.46 25.51 -1.24
C PRO A 434 -2.97 25.61 -1.01
N TRP A 435 -3.63 24.47 -0.86
CA TRP A 435 -5.03 24.43 -0.40
C TRP A 435 -5.20 25.18 0.92
N ASP A 436 -4.32 24.91 1.89
CA ASP A 436 -4.37 25.51 3.22
C ASP A 436 -2.95 25.76 3.74
N VAL A 437 -2.72 27.00 4.14
CA VAL A 437 -1.45 27.48 4.69
C VAL A 437 -1.16 26.81 6.04
N GLU A 438 -2.17 26.50 6.85
CA GLU A 438 -1.98 25.83 8.13
C GLU A 438 -1.57 24.37 7.95
N GLU A 439 -2.04 23.68 6.88
CA GLU A 439 -1.55 22.34 6.54
C GLU A 439 -0.08 22.36 6.13
N VAL A 440 0.35 23.38 5.37
CA VAL A 440 1.77 23.59 5.02
C VAL A 440 2.59 23.88 6.28
N LYS A 441 2.12 24.78 7.16
CA LYS A 441 2.79 25.09 8.43
C LYS A 441 2.94 23.84 9.30
N ALA A 442 1.91 23.02 9.41
CA ALA A 442 1.95 21.76 10.14
C ALA A 442 3.00 20.79 9.56
N MET A 443 3.09 20.69 8.23
CA MET A 443 4.01 19.77 7.55
C MET A 443 5.48 20.19 7.67
N MET A 444 5.76 21.49 7.53
CA MET A 444 7.12 22.03 7.57
C MET A 444 7.64 22.26 8.99
N GLY A 445 6.74 22.50 9.94
CA GLY A 445 7.05 23.05 11.24
C GLY A 445 7.25 24.57 11.20
N GLU A 446 6.94 25.22 12.32
CA GLU A 446 6.86 26.68 12.43
C GLU A 446 8.16 27.41 12.06
N GLU A 447 9.32 26.89 12.46
CA GLU A 447 10.60 27.52 12.15
C GLU A 447 10.90 27.55 10.65
N LYS A 448 10.67 26.45 9.93
CA LYS A 448 10.90 26.38 8.47
C LYS A 448 9.86 27.18 7.72
N PHE A 449 8.60 27.11 8.16
CA PHE A 449 7.51 27.87 7.57
C PHE A 449 7.77 29.38 7.63
N ASN A 450 8.16 29.91 8.80
CA ASN A 450 8.45 31.34 8.94
C ASN A 450 9.65 31.79 8.08
N LYS A 451 10.63 30.90 7.84
CA LYS A 451 11.77 31.20 6.95
C LYS A 451 11.41 31.26 5.46
N LEU A 452 10.30 30.65 5.04
CA LEU A 452 9.86 30.76 3.64
C LEU A 452 9.48 32.20 3.27
N GLY A 453 8.87 32.95 4.20
CA GLY A 453 8.40 34.32 3.97
C GLY A 453 7.35 34.45 2.86
N LEU A 454 6.75 33.35 2.38
CA LEU A 454 5.81 33.33 1.26
C LEU A 454 4.39 33.79 1.64
N PHE A 455 4.04 33.69 2.92
CA PHE A 455 2.68 33.90 3.43
C PHE A 455 2.59 35.05 4.45
N GLU A 456 3.64 35.85 4.58
CA GLU A 456 3.59 37.09 5.37
C GLU A 456 2.75 38.13 4.61
N VAL A 457 1.62 38.54 5.19
CA VAL A 457 0.75 39.62 4.67
C VAL A 457 1.05 40.92 5.38
#